data_AF-A0A059ADN5-F1
#
_entry.id   AF-A0A059ADN5-F1
#
_cell.length_a   1.000
_cell.length_b   1.000
_cell.length_c   1.000
_cell.angle_alpha   90.00
_cell.angle_beta   90.00
_cell.angle_gamma   90.00
#
_symmetry.space_group_name_H-M   'P 1'
#
loop_
_entity.id
_entity.type
_entity.pdbx_description
1 polymer ?
#
loop_
_entity_poly.entity_id
_entity_poly.type
_entity_poly.pdbx_seq_one_letter_code
_entity_poly.pdbx_strand_id
1 'polypeptide(L)'
;MLFTFVFPAEAKRQLIDAEFYFLNENDEWNLRPGGHYFTRNMSSLIALAVEERYDVGSGFHVIAAQADSPCLKLKPKSASTKFNYVTVNVQTYGGDLWHTWFDRDRSVGGRVIREIVMVPFYTETSFTSTHFSHTP
;
A
#
# COMPACT_ATOMS: atom_id res chain seq x y z
N MET A 1 -11.56 9.26 1.06
CA MET A 1 -10.14 9.02 1.39
C MET A 1 -10.06 7.62 1.97
N LEU A 2 -9.42 6.67 1.28
CA LEU A 2 -9.24 5.30 1.80
C LEU A 2 -7.95 5.24 2.62
N PHE A 3 -8.06 5.09 3.94
CA PHE A 3 -6.91 4.83 4.82
C PHE A 3 -6.51 3.34 4.87
N THR A 4 -7.39 2.43 4.45
CA THR A 4 -7.23 0.98 4.59
C THR A 4 -5.94 0.42 3.97
N PHE A 5 -5.45 0.99 2.87
CA PHE A 5 -4.20 0.52 2.23
C PHE A 5 -2.95 1.27 2.70
N VAL A 6 -3.14 2.49 3.20
CA VAL A 6 -2.04 3.35 3.66
C VAL A 6 -1.57 2.91 5.04
N PHE A 7 -2.52 2.61 5.94
CA PHE A 7 -2.19 2.18 7.31
C PHE A 7 -1.26 0.95 7.34
N PRO A 8 -1.55 -0.18 6.66
CA PRO A 8 -0.66 -1.34 6.70
C PRO A 8 0.70 -1.09 6.04
N ALA A 9 0.81 -0.12 5.13
CA ALA A 9 2.09 0.26 4.53
C ALA A 9 2.97 1.04 5.50
N GLU A 10 2.39 2.00 6.22
CA GLU A 10 3.09 2.76 7.24
C GLU A 10 3.42 1.92 8.47
N ALA A 11 2.48 1.09 8.94
CA ALA A 11 2.73 0.17 10.04
C ALA A 11 3.86 -0.84 9.72
N LYS A 12 3.90 -1.36 8.48
CA LYS A 12 5.02 -2.20 8.01
C LYS A 12 6.35 -1.45 8.12
N ARG A 13 6.40 -0.18 7.70
CA ARG A 13 7.62 0.64 7.78
C ARG A 13 8.10 0.75 9.23
N GLN A 14 7.19 1.10 10.14
CA GLN A 14 7.49 1.25 11.57
C GLN A 14 7.95 -0.08 12.21
N LEU A 15 7.36 -1.21 11.83
CA LEU A 15 7.75 -2.52 12.33
C LEU A 15 9.14 -2.93 11.83
N ILE A 16 9.47 -2.65 10.58
CA ILE A 16 10.82 -2.86 10.04
C ILE A 16 11.84 -1.99 10.79
N ASP A 17 11.51 -0.71 11.01
CA ASP A 17 12.36 0.21 11.78
C ASP A 17 12.55 -0.26 13.24
N ALA A 18 11.61 -1.04 13.78
CA ALA A 18 11.66 -1.67 15.09
C ALA A 18 12.22 -3.11 15.08
N GLU A 19 12.90 -3.50 14.00
CA GLU A 19 13.56 -4.80 13.84
C GLU A 19 12.64 -6.04 13.86
N PHE A 20 11.35 -5.87 13.52
CA PHE A 20 10.46 -7.01 13.32
C PHE A 20 10.74 -7.70 11.97
N TYR A 21 10.73 -9.03 11.99
CA TYR A 21 10.93 -9.84 10.80
C TYR A 21 9.63 -10.05 10.02
N PHE A 22 9.65 -9.81 8.71
CA PHE A 22 8.49 -10.03 7.84
C PHE A 22 8.28 -11.52 7.57
N LEU A 23 7.07 -12.00 7.84
CA LEU A 23 6.62 -13.34 7.52
C LEU A 23 5.71 -13.29 6.29
N ASN A 24 6.00 -14.16 5.33
CA ASN A 24 5.13 -14.41 4.20
C ASN A 24 4.15 -15.53 4.57
N GLU A 25 2.85 -15.30 4.36
CA GLU A 25 1.78 -16.23 4.70
C GLU A 25 1.83 -17.54 3.89
N ASN A 26 2.59 -17.58 2.79
CA ASN A 26 2.74 -18.77 1.95
C ASN A 26 3.95 -19.64 2.33
N ASP A 27 4.81 -19.18 3.25
CA ASP A 27 6.02 -19.89 3.65
C ASP A 27 5.80 -20.61 4.99
N GLU A 28 6.57 -21.67 5.26
CA GLU A 28 6.62 -22.26 6.60
C GLU A 28 7.32 -21.32 7.59
N TRP A 29 6.72 -21.12 8.77
CA TRP A 29 7.23 -20.19 9.77
C TRP A 29 8.09 -20.90 10.82
N ASN A 30 9.34 -20.48 10.95
CA ASN A 30 10.23 -20.89 12.03
C ASN A 30 10.34 -19.77 13.07
N LEU A 31 9.39 -19.76 14.02
CA LEU A 31 9.35 -18.79 15.10
C LEU A 31 10.29 -19.21 16.23
N ARG A 32 11.02 -18.25 16.81
CA ARG A 32 11.98 -18.47 17.89
C ARG A 32 11.60 -17.63 19.12
N PRO A 33 11.87 -18.14 20.33
CA PRO A 33 11.81 -17.32 21.55
C PRO A 33 12.70 -16.07 21.41
N GLY A 34 12.22 -14.93 21.90
CA GLY A 34 12.84 -13.61 21.73
C GLY A 34 12.60 -12.97 20.34
N GLY A 35 11.91 -13.66 19.43
CA GLY A 35 11.67 -13.18 18.07
C GLY A 35 10.49 -12.21 17.96
N HIS A 36 10.65 -11.22 17.07
CA HIS A 36 9.63 -10.22 16.74
C HIS A 36 9.27 -10.38 15.26
N TYR A 37 7.99 -10.57 14.97
CA TYR A 37 7.54 -10.91 13.63
C TYR A 37 6.28 -10.17 13.24
N PHE A 38 6.07 -9.98 11.95
CA PHE A 38 4.81 -9.47 11.45
C PHE A 38 4.46 -10.09 10.11
N THR A 39 3.19 -10.34 9.90
CA THR A 39 2.63 -10.65 8.58
C THR A 39 1.68 -9.55 8.15
N ARG A 40 1.52 -9.43 6.85
CA ARG A 40 0.63 -8.43 6.26
C ARG A 40 -0.02 -9.01 5.02
N ASN A 41 -1.34 -8.92 4.97
CA ASN A 41 -2.06 -8.86 3.72
C ASN A 41 -2.29 -7.39 3.31
N MET A 42 -2.68 -7.15 2.07
CA MET A 42 -2.79 -5.81 1.48
C MET A 42 -3.56 -4.79 2.33
N SER A 43 -4.56 -5.23 3.11
CA SER A 43 -5.44 -4.40 3.95
C SER A 43 -5.37 -4.66 5.46
N SER A 44 -4.60 -5.65 5.91
CA SER A 44 -4.57 -6.08 7.32
C SER A 44 -3.13 -6.41 7.74
N LEU A 45 -2.81 -6.18 9.00
CA LEU A 45 -1.48 -6.44 9.55
C LEU A 45 -1.62 -7.13 10.91
N ILE A 46 -0.77 -8.12 11.15
CA ILE A 46 -0.62 -8.78 12.45
C ILE A 46 0.85 -8.69 12.83
N ALA A 47 1.14 -8.23 14.04
CA ALA A 47 2.46 -8.25 14.63
C ALA A 47 2.44 -9.13 15.88
N LEU A 48 3.51 -9.89 16.10
CA LEU A 48 3.66 -10.81 17.22
C LEU A 48 5.09 -10.72 17.77
N ALA A 49 5.20 -10.79 19.10
CA ALA A 49 6.46 -10.86 19.80
C ALA A 49 6.44 -12.11 20.68
N VAL A 50 7.42 -12.99 20.50
CA VAL A 50 7.55 -14.23 21.27
C VAL A 50 8.56 -13.97 22.38
N GLU A 51 8.12 -14.02 23.64
CA GLU A 51 9.03 -13.85 24.77
C GLU A 51 10.04 -15.00 24.87
N GLU A 52 11.23 -14.74 25.42
CA GLU A 52 12.26 -15.77 25.62
C GLU A 52 11.80 -16.92 26.51
N ARG A 53 10.90 -16.64 27.46
CA ARG A 53 10.39 -17.61 28.44
C ARG A 53 9.07 -18.27 28.02
N TYR A 54 8.63 -18.03 26.78
CA TYR A 54 7.41 -18.61 26.27
C TYR A 54 7.52 -20.14 26.20
N ASP A 55 6.58 -20.83 26.82
CA ASP A 55 6.44 -22.29 26.77
C ASP A 55 5.00 -22.67 26.42
N VAL A 56 4.80 -23.90 25.95
CA VAL A 56 3.48 -24.42 25.57
C VAL A 56 2.52 -24.35 26.78
N GLY A 57 1.40 -23.65 26.59
CA GLY A 57 0.42 -23.39 27.65
C GLY A 57 0.56 -22.00 28.30
N SER A 58 1.61 -21.25 27.96
CA SER A 58 1.68 -19.82 28.28
C SER A 58 0.56 -19.06 27.59
N GLY A 59 -0.04 -18.09 28.30
CA GLY A 59 -1.06 -17.22 27.75
C GLY A 59 -0.49 -16.24 26.71
N PHE A 60 -1.37 -15.44 26.12
CA PHE A 60 -0.98 -14.38 25.19
C PHE A 60 -1.85 -13.14 25.41
N HIS A 61 -1.29 -11.98 25.11
CA HIS A 61 -2.00 -10.71 25.12
C HIS A 61 -2.31 -10.30 23.69
N VAL A 62 -3.59 -10.01 23.40
CA VAL A 62 -4.02 -9.56 22.07
C VAL A 62 -4.62 -8.17 22.18
N ILE A 63 -4.16 -7.29 21.30
CA ILE A 63 -4.81 -6.01 21.02
C ILE A 63 -5.30 -6.07 19.59
N ALA A 64 -6.58 -5.79 19.38
CA ALA A 64 -7.20 -5.78 18.06
C ALA A 64 -7.77 -4.38 17.79
N ALA A 65 -7.54 -3.90 16.57
CA ALA A 65 -8.08 -2.64 16.06
C ALA A 65 -8.49 -2.79 14.59
N GLN A 66 -9.43 -1.96 14.16
CA GLN A 66 -9.92 -1.92 12.79
C GLN A 66 -9.27 -0.75 12.03
N ALA A 67 -8.70 -1.03 10.85
CA ALA A 67 -7.93 -0.07 10.06
C ALA A 67 -8.73 0.66 8.97
N ASP A 68 -10.02 0.33 8.79
CA ASP A 68 -10.90 1.01 7.88
C ASP A 68 -11.85 1.97 8.59
N SER A 69 -12.24 3.01 7.85
CA SER A 69 -13.19 4.03 8.30
C SER A 69 -14.26 4.22 7.22
N PRO A 70 -15.46 4.67 7.59
CA PRO A 70 -16.47 5.06 6.62
C PRO A 70 -15.91 6.06 5.60
N CYS A 71 -16.23 5.87 4.32
CA CYS A 71 -15.72 6.74 3.26
C CYS A 71 -16.54 6.69 1.96
N LEU A 72 -16.31 7.67 1.10
CA LEU A 72 -16.73 7.63 -0.30
C LEU A 72 -15.71 6.84 -1.13
N LYS A 73 -16.14 5.74 -1.74
CA LYS A 73 -15.35 4.90 -2.66
C LYS A 73 -15.72 5.20 -4.10
N LEU A 74 -14.74 5.16 -5.01
CA LEU A 74 -15.01 5.29 -6.45
C LEU A 74 -15.84 4.09 -6.94
N LYS A 75 -16.89 4.37 -7.72
CA LYS A 75 -17.59 3.31 -8.46
C LYS A 75 -16.71 2.81 -9.62
N PRO A 76 -16.86 1.56 -10.10
CA PRO A 76 -16.10 1.05 -11.24
C PRO A 76 -16.21 1.92 -12.50
N LYS A 77 -17.41 2.47 -12.76
CA LYS A 77 -17.65 3.52 -13.76
C LYS A 77 -17.77 4.87 -13.06
N SER A 78 -16.64 5.49 -12.76
CA SER A 78 -16.57 6.70 -11.93
C SER A 78 -16.67 8.00 -12.73
N ALA A 79 -16.04 8.09 -13.90
CA ALA A 79 -16.03 9.34 -14.69
C ALA A 79 -17.43 9.68 -15.23
N SER A 80 -17.83 10.94 -15.09
CA SER A 80 -19.10 11.46 -15.61
C SER A 80 -19.02 12.97 -15.86
N THR A 81 -19.86 13.49 -16.75
CA THR A 81 -19.97 14.92 -17.01
C THR A 81 -21.42 15.34 -16.83
N LYS A 82 -21.66 16.36 -15.99
CA LYS A 82 -23.00 16.87 -15.70
C LYS A 82 -22.95 18.38 -15.59
N PHE A 83 -23.88 19.08 -16.23
CA PHE A 83 -23.98 20.54 -16.22
C PHE A 83 -22.64 21.24 -16.56
N ASN A 84 -21.89 20.70 -17.53
CA ASN A 84 -20.55 21.16 -17.93
C ASN A 84 -19.45 21.03 -16.84
N TYR A 85 -19.69 20.24 -15.79
CA TYR A 85 -18.68 19.87 -14.80
C TYR A 85 -18.24 18.42 -14.97
N VAL A 86 -16.93 18.17 -14.83
CA VAL A 86 -16.40 16.82 -14.66
C VAL A 86 -16.72 16.38 -13.23
N THR A 87 -17.38 15.23 -13.12
CA THR A 87 -17.87 14.68 -11.85
C THR A 87 -17.37 13.24 -11.70
N VAL A 88 -17.29 12.80 -10.45
CA VAL A 88 -16.82 11.46 -10.10
C VAL A 88 -17.89 10.74 -9.29
N ASN A 89 -18.42 9.66 -9.85
CA ASN A 89 -19.42 8.83 -9.20
C ASN A 89 -18.80 8.00 -8.08
N VAL A 90 -19.38 8.12 -6.89
CA VAL A 90 -18.95 7.43 -5.67
C VAL A 90 -20.05 6.56 -5.09
N GLN A 91 -19.66 5.63 -4.22
CA GLN A 91 -20.52 4.81 -3.37
C GLN A 91 -20.12 4.99 -1.92
N THR A 92 -21.08 4.90 -1.01
CA THR A 92 -20.83 4.94 0.43
C THR A 92 -20.22 3.61 0.89
N TYR A 93 -19.28 3.69 1.82
CA TYR A 93 -18.72 2.55 2.53
C TYR A 93 -18.85 2.81 4.03
N GLY A 94 -19.46 1.87 4.76
CA GLY A 94 -19.82 2.05 6.18
C GLY A 94 -21.10 2.86 6.35
N GLY A 95 -21.39 3.28 7.59
CA GLY A 95 -22.54 4.11 7.94
C GLY A 95 -22.10 5.40 8.63
N ASP A 96 -21.83 6.44 7.84
CA ASP A 96 -21.38 7.75 8.32
C ASP A 96 -22.50 8.81 8.22
N LEU A 97 -22.24 9.99 8.79
CA LEU A 97 -23.05 11.18 8.63
C LEU A 97 -22.76 11.84 7.26
N TRP A 98 -23.34 11.31 6.18
CA TRP A 98 -23.02 11.71 4.80
C TRP A 98 -23.21 13.20 4.48
N HIS A 99 -24.11 13.89 5.17
CA HIS A 99 -24.31 15.32 4.97
C HIS A 99 -23.08 16.15 5.40
N THR A 100 -22.26 15.65 6.32
CA THR A 100 -20.99 16.29 6.72
C THR A 100 -19.92 16.20 5.63
N TRP A 101 -20.17 15.39 4.58
CA TRP A 101 -19.20 15.17 3.53
C TRP A 101 -19.16 16.28 2.47
N PHE A 102 -20.24 17.05 2.35
CA PHE A 102 -20.38 18.19 1.43
C PHE A 102 -19.51 19.39 1.87
N ASP A 103 -19.19 20.26 0.91
CA ASP A 103 -18.47 21.53 1.12
C ASP A 103 -17.13 21.38 1.86
N ARG A 104 -16.39 20.32 1.50
CA ARG A 104 -15.03 20.05 1.97
C ARG A 104 -14.09 19.88 0.79
N ASP A 105 -12.87 20.37 0.94
CA ASP A 105 -11.79 19.99 0.02
C ASP A 105 -11.49 18.50 0.16
N ARG A 106 -11.59 17.77 -0.95
CA ARG A 106 -11.41 16.31 -0.99
C ARG A 106 -10.25 15.94 -1.89
N SER A 107 -9.44 15.01 -1.40
CA SER A 107 -8.45 14.30 -2.21
C SER A 107 -8.83 12.83 -2.38
N VAL A 108 -8.24 12.20 -3.39
CA VAL A 108 -8.41 10.78 -3.71
C VAL A 108 -7.15 10.02 -3.34
N GLY A 109 -7.32 8.87 -2.72
CA GLY A 109 -6.24 7.97 -2.35
C GLY A 109 -6.75 6.54 -2.33
N GLY A 110 -5.89 5.59 -2.67
CA GLY A 110 -6.26 4.19 -2.77
C GLY A 110 -5.18 3.37 -3.50
N ARG A 111 -5.56 2.16 -3.89
CA ARG A 111 -4.69 1.22 -4.59
C ARG A 111 -5.05 1.15 -6.07
N VAL A 112 -4.04 1.14 -6.93
CA VAL A 112 -4.18 0.96 -8.38
C VAL A 112 -3.48 -0.33 -8.79
N ILE A 113 -4.21 -1.20 -9.50
CA ILE A 113 -3.63 -2.36 -10.17
C ILE A 113 -3.49 -1.96 -11.64
N ARG A 114 -2.26 -2.01 -12.16
CA ARG A 114 -1.96 -1.71 -13.55
C ARG A 114 -1.03 -2.77 -14.10
N GLU A 115 -1.19 -3.08 -15.37
CA GLU A 115 -0.19 -3.83 -16.11
C GLU A 115 1.04 -2.93 -16.34
N ILE A 116 2.23 -3.49 -16.17
CA ILE A 116 3.49 -2.82 -16.49
C ILE A 116 4.06 -3.51 -17.72
N VAL A 117 3.98 -2.82 -18.86
CA VAL A 117 4.63 -3.28 -20.10
C VAL A 117 6.04 -2.74 -20.11
N MET A 118 7.02 -3.64 -19.96
CA MET A 118 8.43 -3.30 -20.11
C MET A 118 8.75 -3.22 -21.60
N VAL A 119 8.98 -2.01 -22.11
CA VAL A 119 9.47 -1.81 -23.48
C VAL A 119 11.00 -1.84 -23.43
N PRO A 120 11.68 -2.78 -24.12
CA PRO A 120 13.13 -2.80 -24.15
C PRO A 120 13.65 -1.59 -24.94
N PHE A 121 14.33 -0.67 -24.27
CA PHE A 121 15.11 0.37 -24.93
C PHE A 121 16.36 -0.26 -25.55
N TYR A 122 16.35 -0.51 -26.85
CA TYR A 122 17.58 -0.66 -27.62
C TYR A 122 18.09 0.74 -27.96
N THR A 123 19.24 1.13 -27.40
CA THR A 123 20.00 2.28 -27.89
C THR A 123 21.25 1.75 -28.59
N GLU A 124 21.21 1.63 -29.92
CA GLU A 124 22.44 1.59 -30.71
C GLU A 124 23.03 2.99 -30.69
N THR A 125 24.10 3.19 -29.90
CA THR A 125 24.93 4.39 -30.01
C THR A 125 25.98 4.13 -31.07
N SER A 126 25.72 4.52 -32.33
CA SER A 126 26.73 4.55 -33.37
C SER A 126 27.48 5.88 -33.33
N PHE A 127 28.72 5.86 -32.84
CA PHE A 127 29.64 6.99 -32.98
C PHE A 127 30.22 6.97 -34.39
N THR A 128 29.89 7.97 -35.22
CA THR A 128 30.63 8.23 -36.47
C THR A 128 31.60 9.38 -36.22
N SER A 129 32.90 9.08 -36.10
CA SER A 129 33.94 10.11 -36.04
C SER A 129 34.23 10.63 -37.44
N THR A 130 33.85 11.87 -37.76
CA THR A 130 34.28 12.55 -38.99
C THR A 130 35.58 13.30 -38.70
N HIS A 131 36.71 12.77 -39.16
CA HIS A 131 37.98 13.50 -39.17
C HIS A 131 37.96 14.54 -40.31
N PHE A 132 37.98 15.82 -39.96
CA PHE A 132 38.33 16.89 -40.91
C PHE A 132 39.84 17.04 -40.93
N SER A 133 40.47 16.74 -42.08
CA SER A 133 41.86 17.10 -42.34
C SER A 133 41.90 18.53 -42.89
N HIS A 134 42.51 19.43 -42.14
CA HIS A 134 42.98 20.71 -42.68
C HIS A 134 44.28 20.47 -43.43
N THR A 135 44.34 20.90 -44.69
CA THR A 135 45.61 21.16 -45.40
C THR A 135 45.72 22.66 -45.64
N PRO A 136 46.96 23.19 -45.69
CA PRO A 136 47.29 24.59 -45.40
C PRO A 136 46.83 25.61 -46.44
#